data_AF-A0A1V6E988-F1
#
_entry.id   AF-A0A1V6E988-F1
#
_cell.length_a   1.000
_cell.length_b   1.000
_cell.length_c   1.000
_cell.angle_alpha   90.00
_cell.angle_beta   90.00
_cell.angle_gamma   90.00
#
_symmetry.space_group_name_H-M   'P 1'
#
loop_
_entity.id
_entity.type
_entity.pdbx_description
1 polymer ?
#
loop_
_entity_poly.entity_id
_entity_poly.type
_entity_poly.pdbx_seq_one_letter_code
_entity_poly.pdbx_strand_id
1 'polypeptide(L)'
;MKLLCLIMHISRSGYYRYLHANNESAKEALLVDTMRSIQEDVHYNYGAKRMARYLSLTEGTPINHKRIARIMNEHLLNAQIRKRRHPAYWYQQRRRERLSDRQCGPNILARNFRSALPLKKLVTDVTWISFAGGTLYLECDHGFIQP
;
A
#
# COMPACT_ATOMS: atom_id res chain seq x y z
N MET A 1 -19.05 3.37 47.37
CA MET A 1 -19.67 3.98 46.16
C MET A 1 -21.19 3.91 46.06
N LYS A 2 -21.90 3.07 46.85
CA LYS A 2 -23.39 3.09 46.90
C LYS A 2 -23.97 4.41 47.41
N LEU A 3 -23.42 4.93 48.51
CA LEU A 3 -23.90 6.14 49.19
C LEU A 3 -23.84 7.37 48.26
N LEU A 4 -22.72 7.55 47.55
CA LEU A 4 -22.49 8.66 46.63
C LEU A 4 -23.47 8.68 45.44
N CYS A 5 -23.73 7.52 44.84
CA CYS A 5 -24.71 7.38 43.76
C CYS A 5 -26.14 7.71 44.23
N LEU A 6 -26.45 7.39 45.49
CA LEU A 6 -27.77 7.62 46.09
C LEU A 6 -27.99 9.11 46.39
N ILE A 7 -26.96 9.81 46.89
CA ILE A 7 -26.97 11.26 47.11
C ILE A 7 -27.10 12.03 45.78
N MET A 8 -26.42 11.57 44.72
CA MET A 8 -26.45 12.22 43.41
C MET A 8 -27.62 11.80 42.52
N HIS A 9 -28.52 10.92 42.97
CA HIS A 9 -29.63 10.37 42.18
C HIS A 9 -29.22 9.70 40.85
N ILE A 10 -28.04 9.08 40.79
CA ILE A 10 -27.54 8.38 39.59
C ILE A 10 -27.61 6.86 39.80
N SER A 11 -27.97 6.12 38.74
CA SER A 11 -27.90 4.66 38.78
C SER A 11 -26.44 4.18 38.91
N ARG A 12 -26.21 3.15 39.72
CA ARG A 12 -24.87 2.53 39.85
C ARG A 12 -24.31 2.08 38.50
N SER A 13 -25.17 1.52 37.64
CA SER A 13 -24.79 1.09 36.30
C SER A 13 -24.40 2.27 35.39
N GLY A 14 -25.05 3.43 35.53
CA GLY A 14 -24.65 4.67 34.85
C GLY A 14 -23.27 5.16 35.31
N TYR A 15 -23.04 5.18 36.62
CA TYR A 15 -21.75 5.60 37.20
C TYR A 15 -20.58 4.74 36.70
N TYR A 16 -20.70 3.41 36.77
CA TYR A 16 -19.65 2.52 36.28
C TYR A 16 -19.47 2.61 34.76
N ARG A 17 -20.55 2.77 33.99
CA ARG A 17 -20.46 2.95 32.53
C ARG A 17 -19.68 4.22 32.16
N TYR A 18 -19.94 5.32 32.86
CA TYR A 18 -19.17 6.56 32.72
C TYR A 18 -17.69 6.34 33.06
N LEU A 19 -17.41 5.66 34.17
CA LEU A 19 -16.05 5.34 34.62
C LEU A 19 -15.29 4.46 33.61
N HIS A 20 -15.95 3.45 33.05
CA HIS A 20 -15.38 2.59 32.01
C HIS A 20 -15.10 3.37 30.73
N ALA A 21 -16.04 4.19 30.26
CA ALA A 21 -15.85 5.02 29.07
C ALA A 21 -14.69 6.02 29.23
N ASN A 22 -14.55 6.62 30.41
CA ASN A 22 -13.46 7.57 30.67
C ASN A 22 -12.09 6.88 30.68
N ASN A 23 -12.00 5.69 31.26
CA ASN A 23 -10.78 4.87 31.24
C ASN A 23 -10.42 4.39 29.82
N GLU A 24 -11.41 4.03 29.00
CA GLU A 24 -11.18 3.67 27.60
C GLU A 24 -10.68 4.87 26.78
N SER A 25 -11.26 6.05 26.97
CA SER A 25 -10.82 7.28 26.31
C SER A 25 -9.35 7.61 26.60
N ALA A 26 -8.91 7.45 27.85
CA ALA A 26 -7.51 7.69 28.22
C ALA A 26 -6.55 6.69 27.56
N LYS A 27 -6.95 5.42 27.46
CA LYS A 27 -6.17 4.38 26.76
C LYS A 27 -6.11 4.63 25.25
N GLU A 28 -7.20 5.10 24.65
CA GLU A 28 -7.22 5.45 23.23
C GLU A 28 -6.33 6.66 22.94
N ALA A 29 -6.31 7.67 23.81
CA ALA A 29 -5.41 8.82 23.66
C ALA A 29 -3.93 8.40 23.63
N LEU A 30 -3.51 7.53 24.55
CA LEU A 30 -2.14 6.99 24.58
C LEU A 30 -1.81 6.18 23.31
N LEU A 31 -2.77 5.42 22.81
CA LEU A 31 -2.62 4.66 21.55
C LEU A 31 -2.47 5.61 20.34
N VAL A 32 -3.21 6.72 20.33
CA VAL A 32 -3.13 7.72 19.26
C VAL A 32 -1.76 8.38 19.23
N ASP A 33 -1.20 8.72 20.39
CA ASP A 33 0.12 9.35 20.46
C ASP A 33 1.24 8.40 20.01
N THR A 34 1.16 7.11 20.40
CA THR A 34 2.11 6.09 19.90
C THR A 34 1.97 5.86 18.39
N MET A 35 0.76 5.84 17.85
CA MET A 35 0.55 5.78 16.40
C MET A 35 1.11 7.00 15.67
N ARG A 36 1.00 8.19 16.26
CA ARG A 36 1.50 9.43 15.67
C ARG A 36 3.02 9.38 15.56
N SER A 37 3.72 9.00 16.63
CA SER A 37 5.19 8.88 16.59
C SER A 37 5.64 7.86 15.53
N ILE A 38 4.99 6.69 15.47
CA ILE A 38 5.31 5.68 14.45
C ILE A 38 5.10 6.23 13.03
N GLN A 39 4.00 6.95 12.77
CA GLN A 39 3.76 7.53 11.46
C GLN A 39 4.79 8.60 11.08
N GLU A 40 5.24 9.40 12.04
CA GLU A 40 6.29 10.40 11.81
C GLU A 40 7.61 9.72 11.40
N ASP A 41 7.99 8.66 12.12
CA ASP A 41 9.18 7.85 11.82
C ASP A 41 9.13 7.20 10.43
N VAL A 42 7.94 6.75 10.00
CA VAL A 42 7.75 6.10 8.69
C VAL A 42 7.28 7.05 7.59
N HIS A 43 7.31 8.36 7.83
CA HIS A 43 6.84 9.40 6.90
C HIS A 43 5.43 9.14 6.33
N TYR A 44 4.48 8.80 7.22
CA TYR A 44 3.08 8.56 6.88
C TYR A 44 2.88 7.46 5.82
N ASN A 45 3.72 6.43 5.80
CA ASN A 45 3.64 5.34 4.81
C ASN A 45 2.74 4.17 5.28
N TYR A 46 2.37 4.13 6.56
CA TYR A 46 1.65 2.99 7.11
C TYR A 46 0.13 3.17 6.94
N GLY A 47 -0.53 2.20 6.31
CA GLY A 47 -1.99 2.10 6.30
C GLY A 47 -2.50 1.30 7.50
N ALA A 48 -3.80 1.35 7.78
CA ALA A 48 -4.42 0.72 8.96
C ALA A 48 -4.07 -0.75 9.16
N LYS A 49 -4.02 -1.56 8.10
CA LYS A 49 -3.64 -2.99 8.20
C LYS A 49 -2.17 -3.17 8.59
N ARG A 50 -1.28 -2.34 8.06
CA ARG A 50 0.16 -2.41 8.35
C ARG A 50 0.44 -1.91 9.77
N MET A 51 -0.21 -0.81 10.16
CA MET A 51 -0.15 -0.28 11.53
C MET A 51 -0.65 -1.31 12.55
N ALA A 52 -1.81 -1.93 12.31
CA ALA A 52 -2.35 -2.96 13.19
C ALA A 52 -1.41 -4.17 13.34
N ARG A 53 -0.77 -4.61 12.25
CA ARG A 53 0.22 -5.68 12.31
C ARG A 53 1.46 -5.28 13.11
N TYR A 54 1.97 -4.07 12.89
CA TYR A 54 3.13 -3.56 13.61
C TYR A 54 2.86 -3.49 15.12
N LEU A 55 1.75 -2.87 15.51
CA LEU A 55 1.34 -2.78 16.91
C LEU A 55 1.09 -4.17 17.54
N SER A 56 0.52 -5.10 16.76
CA SER A 56 0.30 -6.46 17.24
C SER A 56 1.59 -7.23 17.51
N LEU A 57 2.64 -6.96 16.73
CA LEU A 57 3.97 -7.55 16.92
C LEU A 57 4.71 -6.92 18.11
N THR A 58 4.60 -5.60 18.30
CA THR A 58 5.28 -4.91 19.41
C THR A 58 4.64 -5.22 20.76
N GLU A 59 3.30 -5.26 20.82
CA GLU A 59 2.55 -5.51 22.05
C GLU A 59 2.32 -7.01 22.33
N GLY A 60 2.67 -7.89 21.39
CA GLY A 60 2.43 -9.33 21.49
C GLY A 60 0.95 -9.73 21.57
N THR A 61 0.03 -8.80 21.29
CA THR A 61 -1.42 -9.02 21.39
C THR A 61 -2.10 -8.82 20.03
N PRO A 62 -3.12 -9.62 19.69
CA PRO A 62 -3.85 -9.46 18.44
C PRO A 62 -4.72 -8.19 18.48
N ILE A 63 -4.40 -7.21 17.64
CA ILE A 63 -5.13 -5.95 17.54
C ILE A 63 -6.06 -5.96 16.32
N ASN A 64 -7.33 -5.63 16.53
CA ASN A 64 -8.30 -5.56 15.44
C ASN A 64 -8.02 -4.37 14.51
N HIS A 65 -7.64 -4.66 13.26
CA HIS A 65 -7.37 -3.65 12.24
C HIS A 65 -8.53 -2.68 11.97
N LYS A 66 -9.80 -3.06 12.25
CA LYS A 66 -10.96 -2.15 12.12
C LYS A 66 -10.94 -1.04 13.17
N ARG A 67 -10.54 -1.36 14.41
CA ARG A 67 -10.37 -0.36 15.48
C ARG A 67 -9.29 0.64 15.10
N ILE A 68 -8.16 0.14 14.61
CA ILE A 68 -7.05 0.95 14.12
C ILE A 68 -7.47 1.84 12.95
N ALA A 69 -8.25 1.30 12.00
CA ALA A 69 -8.78 2.08 10.89
C ALA A 69 -9.70 3.23 11.36
N ARG A 70 -10.58 2.97 12.34
CA ARG A 70 -11.44 4.01 12.94
C ARG A 70 -10.60 5.13 13.56
N ILE A 71 -9.68 4.77 14.44
CA ILE A 71 -8.82 5.72 15.17
C ILE A 71 -7.95 6.53 14.20
N MET A 72 -7.32 5.88 13.22
CA MET A 72 -6.51 6.57 12.22
C MET A 72 -7.33 7.54 11.37
N ASN A 73 -8.60 7.22 11.08
CA ASN A 73 -9.48 8.11 10.34
C ASN A 73 -9.94 9.31 11.16
N GLU A 74 -10.28 9.10 12.44
CA GLU A 74 -10.68 10.17 13.38
C GLU A 74 -9.53 11.16 13.64
N HIS A 75 -8.27 10.68 13.64
CA HIS A 75 -7.08 11.50 13.93
C HIS A 75 -6.24 11.86 12.71
N LEU A 76 -6.75 11.64 11.49
CA LEU A 76 -6.05 11.96 10.22
C LEU A 76 -4.65 11.32 10.08
N LEU A 77 -4.43 10.16 10.71
CA LEU A 77 -3.16 9.42 10.69
C LEU A 77 -3.04 8.45 9.50
N ASN A 78 -3.85 8.65 8.46
CA ASN A 78 -3.86 7.77 7.30
C ASN A 78 -2.60 7.89 6.45
N ALA A 79 -2.27 6.82 5.70
CA ALA A 79 -1.12 6.83 4.82
C ALA A 79 -1.23 7.93 3.76
N GLN A 80 -0.15 8.69 3.57
CA GLN A 80 -0.09 9.68 2.51
C GLN A 80 -0.10 9.02 1.13
N ILE A 81 -0.95 9.54 0.25
CA ILE A 81 -1.00 9.08 -1.15
C ILE A 81 0.31 9.46 -1.82
N ARG A 82 1.09 8.47 -2.25
CA ARG A 82 2.33 8.70 -3.00
C ARG A 82 2.01 9.50 -4.26
N LYS A 83 2.58 10.70 -4.38
CA LYS A 83 2.49 11.49 -5.61
C LYS A 83 3.05 10.67 -6.77
N ARG A 84 2.31 10.63 -7.89
CA ARG A 84 2.77 9.93 -9.10
C ARG A 84 4.08 10.57 -9.56
N ARG A 85 5.07 9.75 -9.94
CA ARG A 85 6.39 10.22 -10.40
C ARG A 85 6.27 11.13 -11.62
N HIS A 86 5.30 10.85 -12.49
CA HIS A 86 5.01 11.66 -13.67
C HIS A 86 3.54 12.11 -13.67
N PRO A 87 3.21 13.24 -14.32
CA PRO A 87 1.85 13.68 -14.52
C PRO A 87 0.99 12.63 -15.24
N ALA A 88 -0.32 12.68 -15.04
CA ALA A 88 -1.25 11.73 -15.67
C ALA A 88 -1.14 11.71 -17.21
N TYR A 89 -0.91 12.87 -17.84
CA TYR A 89 -0.75 12.99 -19.29
C TYR A 89 0.44 12.17 -19.82
N TRP A 90 1.55 12.09 -19.08
CA TRP A 90 2.75 11.38 -19.50
C TRP A 90 2.51 9.86 -19.63
N TYR A 91 1.67 9.30 -18.75
CA TYR A 91 1.26 7.90 -18.86
C TYR A 91 0.25 7.67 -20.00
N GLN A 92 -0.64 8.63 -20.26
CA GLN A 92 -1.60 8.54 -21.37
C GLN A 92 -0.90 8.61 -22.73
N GLN A 93 0.07 9.51 -22.87
CA GLN A 93 0.85 9.69 -24.08
C GLN A 93 1.65 8.43 -24.42
N ARG A 94 2.41 7.86 -23.46
CA ARG A 94 3.12 6.59 -23.70
C ARG A 94 2.20 5.40 -23.96
N ARG A 95 0.98 5.42 -23.42
CA ARG A 95 -0.01 4.37 -23.70
C ARG A 95 -0.54 4.49 -25.13
N ARG A 96 -0.72 5.71 -25.65
CA ARG A 96 -1.06 5.98 -27.06
C ARG A 96 0.09 5.68 -28.01
N GLU A 97 1.33 6.03 -27.64
CA GLU A 97 2.54 5.72 -28.42
C GLU A 97 2.73 4.20 -28.56
N ARG A 98 2.53 3.42 -27.49
CA ARG A 98 2.55 1.94 -27.55
C ARG A 98 1.43 1.32 -28.40
N LEU A 99 0.30 2.02 -28.56
CA LEU A 99 -0.84 1.57 -29.38
C LEU A 99 -0.72 2.03 -30.83
N SER A 100 0.25 2.89 -31.14
CA SER A 100 0.53 3.24 -32.53
C SER A 100 1.20 2.03 -33.18
N ASP A 101 0.41 1.23 -33.89
CA ASP A 101 0.86 0.13 -34.76
C ASP A 101 1.96 0.54 -35.76
N ARG A 102 2.20 1.85 -35.93
CA ARG A 102 3.27 2.39 -36.77
C ARG A 102 4.66 2.24 -36.18
N GLN A 103 4.80 1.99 -34.87
CA GLN A 103 6.10 1.86 -34.18
C GLN A 103 6.39 0.44 -33.66
N CYS A 104 5.37 -0.40 -33.50
CA CYS A 104 5.54 -1.79 -33.10
C CYS A 104 5.39 -2.69 -34.32
N GLY A 105 6.41 -3.49 -34.63
CA GLY A 105 6.30 -4.54 -35.65
C GLY A 105 5.16 -5.52 -35.32
N PRO A 106 4.62 -6.23 -36.33
CA PRO A 106 3.54 -7.19 -36.11
C PRO A 106 3.94 -8.22 -35.05
N ASN A 107 3.05 -8.51 -34.11
CA ASN A 107 3.26 -9.53 -33.08
C ASN A 107 3.10 -10.93 -33.70
N ILE A 108 4.15 -11.39 -34.40
CA ILE A 108 4.19 -12.69 -35.10
C ILE A 108 4.00 -13.85 -34.12
N LEU A 109 4.47 -13.71 -32.87
CA LEU A 109 4.35 -14.75 -31.87
C LEU A 109 2.88 -14.97 -31.43
N ALA A 110 2.09 -13.90 -31.34
CA ALA A 110 0.68 -13.92 -30.92
C ALA A 110 0.42 -14.79 -29.66
N ARG A 111 1.37 -14.82 -28.72
CA ARG A 111 1.37 -15.70 -27.52
C ARG A 111 1.30 -17.21 -27.82
N ASN A 112 1.61 -17.64 -29.04
CA ASN A 112 1.74 -19.04 -29.40
C ASN A 112 3.17 -19.53 -29.14
N PHE A 113 3.40 -20.11 -27.96
CA PHE A 113 4.71 -20.64 -27.54
C PHE A 113 4.96 -22.10 -27.95
N ARG A 114 4.02 -22.76 -28.65
CA ARG A 114 4.18 -24.16 -29.07
C ARG A 114 4.96 -24.25 -30.39
N SER A 115 5.93 -25.15 -30.45
CA SER A 115 6.67 -25.53 -31.67
C SER A 115 6.94 -27.04 -31.69
N ALA A 116 6.97 -27.63 -32.90
CA ALA A 116 7.26 -29.06 -33.08
C ALA A 116 8.75 -29.40 -32.92
N LEU A 117 9.63 -28.41 -33.07
CA LEU A 117 11.07 -28.54 -32.95
C LEU A 117 11.59 -27.50 -31.94
N PRO A 118 12.67 -27.80 -31.20
CA PRO A 118 13.34 -26.83 -30.34
C PRO A 118 13.92 -25.68 -31.17
N LEU A 119 14.13 -24.51 -30.54
CA LEU A 119 14.73 -23.31 -31.15
C LEU A 119 13.98 -22.70 -32.35
N LYS A 120 12.75 -23.14 -32.68
CA LYS A 120 11.93 -22.54 -33.75
C LYS A 120 11.25 -21.21 -33.37
N LYS A 121 11.07 -20.97 -32.07
CA LYS A 121 10.49 -19.73 -31.54
C LYS A 121 11.38 -19.26 -30.41
N LEU A 122 12.18 -18.24 -30.69
CA LEU A 122 13.07 -17.60 -29.73
C LEU A 122 12.58 -16.17 -29.52
N VAL A 123 12.46 -15.78 -28.26
CA VAL A 123 12.07 -14.43 -27.84
C VAL A 123 13.15 -13.96 -26.90
N THR A 124 13.72 -12.80 -27.19
CA THR A 124 14.75 -12.16 -26.38
C THR A 124 14.15 -10.89 -25.78
N ASP A 125 14.45 -10.66 -24.49
CA ASP A 125 14.06 -9.43 -23.84
C ASP A 125 15.17 -8.38 -24.03
N VAL A 126 14.81 -7.20 -24.54
CA VAL A 126 15.73 -6.04 -24.61
C VAL A 126 15.73 -5.31 -23.28
N THR A 127 16.90 -5.17 -22.67
CA THR A 127 17.06 -4.46 -21.40
C THR A 127 17.62 -3.06 -21.63
N TRP A 128 16.88 -2.03 -21.20
CA TRP A 128 17.30 -0.64 -21.28
C TRP A 128 18.06 -0.25 -20.01
N ILE A 129 19.29 0.24 -20.17
CA ILE A 129 20.16 0.67 -19.08
C ILE A 129 20.37 2.17 -19.19
N SER A 130 19.94 2.91 -18.15
CA SER A 130 20.09 4.37 -18.09
C SER A 130 21.49 4.75 -17.58
N PHE A 131 22.22 5.55 -18.34
CA PHE A 131 23.53 6.12 -17.98
C PHE A 131 23.51 7.65 -18.08
N ALA A 132 24.49 8.34 -17.47
CA ALA A 132 24.56 9.80 -17.42
C ALA A 132 24.63 10.46 -18.82
N GLY A 133 25.17 9.76 -19.82
CA GLY A 133 25.30 10.23 -21.20
C GLY A 133 24.19 9.76 -22.16
N GLY A 134 23.18 9.03 -21.69
CA GLY A 134 22.12 8.48 -22.54
C GLY A 134 21.63 7.12 -22.09
N THR A 135 20.72 6.52 -22.87
CA THR A 135 20.19 5.17 -22.60
C THR A 135 20.87 4.18 -23.54
N LEU A 136 21.53 3.17 -22.99
CA LEU A 136 22.07 2.03 -23.74
C LEU A 136 21.04 0.90 -23.72
N TYR A 137 21.03 0.06 -24.75
CA TYR A 137 20.24 -1.17 -24.79
C TYR A 137 21.16 -2.38 -24.80
N LEU A 138 20.76 -3.42 -24.08
CA LEU A 138 21.44 -4.71 -24.04
C LEU A 138 20.49 -5.75 -24.62
N GLU A 139 20.95 -6.42 -25.67
CA GLU A 139 20.22 -7.48 -26.37
C GLU A 139 21.09 -8.74 -26.38
N CYS A 140 20.49 -9.88 -26.04
CA CYS A 140 21.12 -11.19 -26.18
C CYS A 140 20.80 -11.73 -27.58
N ASP A 141 21.63 -11.40 -28.58
CA ASP A 141 21.44 -11.86 -29.95
C ASP A 141 21.72 -13.36 -30.09
N HIS A 142 20.68 -14.18 -30.20
CA HIS A 142 20.70 -15.49 -30.87
C HIS A 142 19.57 -15.51 -31.91
N GLY A 143 19.80 -14.82 -33.04
CA GLY A 143 18.83 -14.73 -34.12
C GLY A 143 18.67 -16.06 -34.88
N PHE A 144 17.42 -16.49 -35.11
CA PHE A 144 16.93 -16.91 -36.43
C PHE A 144 15.39 -16.90 -36.41
N ILE A 145 14.80 -15.98 -37.19
CA ILE A 145 13.39 -16.02 -37.58
C ILE A 145 13.39 -16.53 -39.02
N GLN A 146 12.81 -17.70 -39.27
CA GLN A 146 12.44 -18.15 -40.61
C GLN A 146 10.91 -18.28 -40.71
N PRO A 147 10.35 -18.01 -41.90
CA PRO A 147 8.91 -17.82 -42.11
C PRO A 147 8.04 -19.02 -41.71
#